data_AF-A0A520LNS2-F1
#
_entry.id   AF-A0A520LNS2-F1
#
_cell.length_a   1.000
_cell.length_b   1.000
_cell.length_c   1.000
_cell.angle_alpha   90.00
_cell.angle_beta   90.00
_cell.angle_gamma   90.00
#
_symmetry.space_group_name_H-M   'P 1'
#
loop_
_entity.id
_entity.type
_entity.pdbx_description
1 polymer ?
#
loop_
_entity_poly.entity_id
_entity_poly.type
_entity_poly.pdbx_seq_one_letter_code
_entity_poly.pdbx_strand_id
1 'polypeptide(L)' 'MLKSVDALRRTVSGPLVERCGSEARMLTAELHGREVRGLAFCPGRVVRFVLDAQTQRLQTVDLLRLTKASRKPAA' A
#
# COMPACT_ATOMS: atom_id res chain seq x y z
N MET A 1 3.74 23.59 -3.82
CA MET A 1 3.17 22.85 -4.96
C MET A 1 2.60 21.54 -4.42
N LEU A 2 1.26 21.43 -4.33
CA LEU A 2 0.62 20.15 -3.98
C LEU A 2 1.03 19.12 -5.02
N LYS A 3 1.79 18.10 -4.63
CA LYS A 3 2.01 16.94 -5.52
C LYS A 3 0.63 16.35 -5.77
N SER A 4 0.22 16.24 -7.03
CA SER A 4 -1.07 15.62 -7.35
C SER A 4 -1.10 14.19 -6.82
N VAL A 5 -2.29 13.70 -6.48
CA VAL A 5 -2.49 12.32 -6.03
C VAL A 5 -1.92 11.33 -7.06
N ASP A 6 -1.99 11.65 -8.36
CA ASP A 6 -1.39 10.85 -9.43
C ASP A 6 0.14 10.77 -9.36
N ALA A 7 0.81 11.88 -9.00
CA ALA A 7 2.26 11.87 -8.82
C ALA A 7 2.66 10.97 -7.66
N LEU A 8 1.95 11.05 -6.53
CA LEU A 8 2.18 10.18 -5.37
C LEU A 8 1.91 8.72 -5.72
N ARG A 9 0.81 8.44 -6.44
CA ARG A 9 0.48 7.09 -6.91
C ARG A 9 1.60 6.50 -7.76
N ARG A 10 2.17 7.26 -8.70
CA ARG A 10 3.28 6.79 -9.55
C ARG A 10 4.52 6.47 -8.73
N THR A 11 4.88 7.34 -7.78
CA THR A 11 6.03 7.12 -6.88
C THR A 11 5.86 5.87 -6.02
N VAL A 12 4.65 5.62 -5.55
CA VAL A 12 4.38 4.52 -4.60
C VAL A 12 4.19 3.17 -5.31
N SER A 13 3.62 3.14 -6.51
CA SER A 13 3.19 1.89 -7.18
C SER A 13 4.28 0.84 -7.29
N GLY A 14 5.49 1.22 -7.73
CA GLY A 14 6.62 0.30 -7.92
C GLY A 14 7.05 -0.38 -6.61
N PRO A 15 7.49 0.39 -5.60
CA PRO A 15 7.87 -0.16 -4.30
C PRO A 15 6.77 -1.03 -3.65
N LEU A 16 5.50 -0.65 -3.84
CA LEU A 16 4.37 -1.39 -3.28
C LEU A 16 4.16 -2.74 -3.97
N VAL A 17 4.33 -2.80 -5.29
CA VAL A 17 4.30 -4.07 -6.04
C VAL A 17 5.47 -4.97 -5.64
N GLU A 18 6.68 -4.41 -5.52
CA GLU A 18 7.87 -5.17 -5.10
C GLU A 18 7.70 -5.78 -3.70
N ARG A 19 7.13 -5.03 -2.77
CA ARG A 19 6.98 -5.47 -1.37
C ARG A 19 5.75 -6.33 -1.11
N CYS A 20 4.64 -6.08 -1.80
CA CYS A 20 3.33 -6.65 -1.47
C CYS A 20 2.71 -7.49 -2.60
N GLY A 21 3.34 -7.56 -3.77
CA GLY A 21 2.89 -8.31 -4.94
C GLY A 21 2.15 -7.47 -5.98
N SER A 22 1.98 -8.02 -7.19
CA SER A 22 1.41 -7.34 -8.36
C SER A 22 -0.03 -6.85 -8.17
N GLU A 23 -0.78 -7.47 -7.27
CA GLU A 23 -2.17 -7.11 -6.95
C GLU A 23 -2.27 -6.01 -5.88
N ALA A 24 -1.15 -5.51 -5.36
CA ALA A 24 -1.17 -4.44 -4.39
C ALA A 24 -1.68 -3.13 -5.03
N ARG A 25 -2.63 -2.45 -4.38
CA ARG A 25 -3.23 -1.20 -4.84
C ARG A 25 -3.24 -0.18 -3.71
N MET A 26 -2.73 1.01 -3.99
CA MET A 26 -2.78 2.15 -3.10
C MET A 26 -4.24 2.61 -2.94
N LEU A 27 -4.70 2.76 -1.71
CA LEU A 27 -6.03 3.28 -1.34
C LEU A 27 -5.96 4.76 -1.00
N THR A 28 -4.95 5.15 -0.23
CA THR A 28 -4.70 6.54 0.16
C THR A 28 -3.21 6.86 0.02
N ALA A 29 -2.90 8.14 -0.18
CA ALA A 29 -1.54 8.65 -0.10
C ALA A 29 -1.54 10.11 0.32
N GLU A 30 -0.68 10.41 1.29
CA GLU A 30 -0.49 11.74 1.83
C GLU A 30 1.00 12.03 1.93
N LEU A 31 1.39 13.27 1.62
CA LEU A 31 2.76 13.72 1.77
C LEU A 31 2.98 14.30 3.18
N HIS A 32 3.89 13.70 3.92
CA HIS A 32 4.29 14.09 5.27
C HIS A 32 5.78 14.42 5.27
N GLY A 33 6.11 15.68 4.95
CA GLY A 33 7.50 16.11 4.77
C GLY A 33 8.19 15.35 3.63
N ARG A 34 9.13 14.47 3.98
CA ARG A 34 9.85 13.60 3.02
C ARG A 34 9.23 12.22 2.84
N GLU A 35 8.17 11.91 3.57
CA GLU A 35 7.53 10.61 3.51
C GLU A 35 6.23 10.67 2.74
N VAL A 36 5.92 9.62 1.99
CA VAL A 36 4.57 9.35 1.50
C VAL A 36 3.98 8.26 2.37
N ARG A 37 2.88 8.58 3.06
CA ARG A 37 2.18 7.67 3.96
C ARG A 37 0.82 7.32 3.38
N GLY A 38 0.35 6.11 3.64
CA GLY A 38 -0.97 5.73 3.17
C GLY A 38 -1.35 4.31 3.50
N LEU A 39 -2.46 3.90 2.90
CA LEU A 39 -2.99 2.55 2.97
C LEU A 39 -2.93 1.88 1.61
N ALA A 40 -2.71 0.57 1.61
CA ALA A 40 -2.81 -0.24 0.42
C ALA A 40 -3.59 -1.53 0.69
N PHE A 41 -4.41 -1.89 -0.28
CA PHE A 41 -5.03 -3.20 -0.35
C PHE A 41 -4.06 -4.19 -1.01
N CYS A 42 -3.94 -5.37 -0.43
CA CYS A 42 -3.23 -6.52 -1.00
C CYS A 42 -4.14 -7.75 -0.88
N PRO A 43 -3.91 -8.82 -1.65
CA PRO A 43 -4.67 -10.06 -1.47
C PRO A 43 -4.67 -10.52 -0.02
N GLY A 44 -5.86 -10.56 0.59
CA GLY A 44 -6.05 -11.02 1.96
C GLY A 44 -5.65 -10.04 3.07
N ARG A 45 -5.27 -8.79 2.78
CA ARG A 45 -4.88 -7.83 3.84
C ARG A 45 -4.94 -6.36 3.41
N VAL A 46 -5.08 -5.48 4.40
CA VAL A 46 -4.85 -4.04 4.25
C VAL A 46 -3.59 -3.69 5.04
N VAL A 47 -2.68 -2.97 4.39
CA VAL A 47 -1.41 -2.55 4.98
C VAL A 47 -1.36 -1.04 5.07
N ARG A 48 -0.78 -0.53 6.16
CA ARG A 48 -0.25 0.83 6.22
C ARG A 48 1.14 0.81 5.61
N PHE A 49 1.46 1.80 4.78
CA PHE A 49 2.80 1.97 4.25
C PHE A 49 3.38 3.35 4.58
N VAL A 50 4.71 3.40 4.64
CA VAL A 50 5.52 4.61 4.68
C VAL A 50 6.61 4.45 3.65
N LEU A 51 6.66 5.34 2.67
CA LEU A 51 7.70 5.41 1.66
C LEU A 51 8.56 6.65 1.93
N ASP A 52 9.85 6.45 2.19
CA ASP A 52 10.80 7.54 2.22
C ASP A 52 11.11 8.00 0.78
N ALA A 53 10.85 9.27 0.47
CA ALA A 53 10.97 9.77 -0.90
C ALA A 53 12.43 9.89 -1.39
N GLN A 54 13.42 9.93 -0.50
CA GLN A 54 14.84 10.05 -0.87
C GLN A 54 15.46 8.68 -1.14
N THR A 55 15.23 7.73 -0.24
CA THR A 55 15.81 6.38 -0.28
C THR A 55 14.95 5.39 -1.04
N GLN A 56 13.71 5.77 -1.39
CA GLN A 56 12.69 4.89 -1.98
C GLN A 56 12.40 3.64 -1.14
N ARG A 57 12.77 3.65 0.15
CA ARG A 57 12.56 2.53 1.05
C ARG A 57 11.11 2.49 1.50
N LEU A 58 10.43 1.38 1.21
CA LEU A 58 9.06 1.14 1.65
C LEU A 58 9.02 0.30 2.93
N GLN A 59 8.36 0.83 3.95
CA GLN A 59 7.99 0.10 5.15
C GLN A 59 6.49 -0.19 5.14
N THR A 60 6.10 -1.38 5.58
CA THR A 60 4.70 -1.80 5.64
C THR A 60 4.36 -2.44 6.98
N VAL A 61 3.13 -2.21 7.44
CA VAL A 61 2.56 -2.83 8.64
C VAL A 61 1.16 -3.32 8.30
N ASP A 62 0.87 -4.59 8.59
CA ASP A 62 -0.47 -5.16 8.42
C ASP A 62 -1.42 -4.49 9.42
N LEU A 63 -2.48 -3.84 8.93
CA LEU A 63 -3.54 -3.29 9.79
C LEU A 63 -4.70 -4.27 9.92
N LEU A 64 -5.05 -4.94 8.82
CA LEU A 64 -6.12 -5.92 8.77
C LEU A 64 -5.67 -7.11 7.94
N ARG A 65 -5.97 -8.32 8.42
CA ARG A 65 -5.86 -9.55 7.64
C ARG A 65 -7.25 -10.09 7.42
N LEU A 66 -7.65 -10.18 6.16
CA LEU A 66 -8.77 -11.01 5.78
C LEU A 66 -8.30 -12.45 5.97
N THR A 67 -8.74 -13.07 7.07
CA THR A 67 -8.62 -14.52 7.22
C THR A 67 -9.10 -15.15 5.94
N LYS A 68 -8.33 -16.10 5.35
CA LYS A 68 -8.82 -16.90 4.22
C LYS A 68 -10.24 -17.29 4.57
N ALA A 69 -11.22 -16.81 3.80
CA ALA A 69 -12.57 -17.30 3.95
C ALA A 69 -12.48 -18.79 3.62
N SER A 70 -12.34 -19.64 4.63
CA SER A 70 -12.56 -21.07 4.54
C SER A 70 -14.06 -21.25 4.41
N ARG A 71 -14.65 -20.68 3.35
CA ARG A 71 -16.01 -20.97 2.96
C ARG A 71 -15.94 -22.40 2.45
N LYS A 72 -16.24 -23.37 3.33
CA LYS A 72 -16.74 -24.64 2.84
C LYS A 72 -17.95 -24.29 1.95
N PRO A 73 -18.05 -24.82 0.73
CA PRO A 73 -19.26 -24.68 -0.06
C PRO A 73 -20.45 -25.03 0.83
N ALA A 74 -21.52 -24.24 0.79
CA ALA A 74 -22.77 -24.69 1.39
C ALA A 74 -23.14 -25.99 0.68
N ALA A 75 -23.23 -27.07 1.45
CA ALA A 75 -23.61 -28.40 0.97
C ALA A 75 -25.05 -28.39 0.42
#